data_AF-A0AAN9SJ96-F1
#
_entry.id   AF-A0AAN9SJ96-F1
#
_cell.length_a   1.000
_cell.length_b   1.000
_cell.length_c   1.000
_cell.angle_alpha   90.00
_cell.angle_beta   90.00
_cell.angle_gamma   90.00
#
_symmetry.space_group_name_H-M   'P 1'
#
loop_
_entity.id
_entity.type
_entity.pdbx_description
1 polymer ?
#
loop_
_entity_poly.entity_id
_entity_poly.type
_entity_poly.pdbx_seq_one_letter_code
_entity_poly.pdbx_strand_id
1 'polypeptide(L)'
;MLVTSGSLKIQSCVKKRYMKDDYIHLFVRRPVRRSPIINRGYFARWTAFHKLLYQFLDREKKSDEDAPIRKQILSLGAGFDTTYFQLQDEGKAVCLYVEVDFKEVEI
;
A
#
# COMPACT_ATOMS: atom_id res chain seq x y z
N MET A 1 8.50 -18.51 -1.77
CA MET A 1 8.14 -17.09 -1.58
C MET A 1 8.71 -16.30 -2.74
N LEU A 2 7.92 -16.17 -3.81
CA LEU A 2 8.29 -15.39 -4.99
C LEU A 2 8.17 -13.92 -4.63
N VAL A 3 9.25 -13.29 -4.18
CA VAL A 3 9.22 -11.84 -3.92
C VAL A 3 9.08 -11.10 -5.24
N THR A 4 8.02 -10.30 -5.40
CA THR A 4 7.83 -9.53 -6.63
C THR A 4 8.90 -8.45 -6.78
N SER A 5 9.21 -8.07 -8.01
CA SER A 5 10.16 -6.97 -8.27
C SER A 5 9.70 -5.63 -7.66
N GLY A 6 8.40 -5.47 -7.40
CA GLY A 6 7.80 -4.31 -6.74
C GLY A 6 8.19 -4.21 -5.28
N SER A 7 7.98 -5.27 -4.50
CA SER A 7 8.24 -5.32 -3.05
C SER A 7 9.71 -5.06 -2.71
N LEU A 8 10.64 -5.53 -3.56
CA LEU A 8 12.08 -5.23 -3.42
C LEU A 8 12.39 -3.72 -3.54
N LYS A 9 11.67 -3.01 -4.40
CA LYS A 9 11.87 -1.57 -4.63
C LYS A 9 11.23 -0.76 -3.50
N ILE A 10 10.08 -1.20 -2.98
CA ILE A 10 9.46 -0.63 -1.78
C ILE A 10 10.42 -0.75 -0.59
N GLN A 11 10.96 -1.95 -0.33
CA GLN A 11 11.93 -2.15 0.76
C GLN A 11 13.20 -1.29 0.60
N SER A 12 13.71 -1.10 -0.63
CA SER A 12 14.83 -0.19 -0.91
C SER A 12 14.50 1.26 -0.52
N CYS A 13 13.31 1.73 -0.86
CA CYS A 13 12.83 3.08 -0.51
C CYS A 13 12.68 3.24 1.01
N VAL A 14 12.11 2.26 1.70
CA VAL A 14 11.94 2.26 3.16
C VAL A 14 13.28 2.31 3.88
N LYS A 15 14.25 1.47 3.46
CA LYS A 15 15.62 1.50 4.01
C LYS A 15 16.32 2.85 3.81
N LYS A 16 15.95 3.58 2.75
CA LYS A 16 16.48 4.90 2.43
C LYS A 16 15.62 6.04 2.97
N ARG A 17 14.59 5.74 3.78
CA ARG A 17 13.69 6.70 4.42
C ARG A 17 12.93 7.59 3.42
N TYR A 18 12.67 7.10 2.22
CA TYR A 18 11.76 7.77 1.28
C TYR A 18 10.32 7.67 1.77
N MET A 19 9.94 6.53 2.33
CA MET A 19 8.62 6.28 2.91
C MET A 19 8.75 5.43 4.16
N LYS A 20 7.72 5.46 5.01
CA LYS A 20 7.62 4.64 6.21
C LYS A 20 6.70 3.45 5.91
N ASP A 21 7.19 2.25 6.15
CA ASP A 21 6.42 1.01 6.05
C ASP A 21 7.07 0.01 7.00
N ASP A 22 6.36 -0.27 8.09
CA ASP A 22 6.86 -1.13 9.16
C ASP A 22 6.59 -2.62 8.87
N TYR A 23 5.98 -2.98 7.73
CA TYR A 23 5.56 -4.36 7.42
C TYR A 23 6.32 -4.99 6.25
N ILE A 24 6.80 -4.21 5.28
CA ILE A 24 7.43 -4.74 4.05
C ILE A 24 8.61 -5.70 4.33
N HIS A 25 9.27 -5.52 5.47
CA HIS A 25 10.39 -6.36 5.88
C HIS A 25 9.98 -7.81 6.20
N LEU A 26 8.71 -8.06 6.52
CA LEU A 26 8.16 -9.39 6.76
C LEU A 26 8.02 -10.19 5.45
N PHE A 27 7.77 -9.50 4.34
CA PHE A 27 7.57 -10.10 3.02
C PHE A 27 8.86 -10.21 2.20
N VAL A 28 9.88 -9.41 2.53
CA VAL A 28 11.14 -9.36 1.76
C VAL A 28 12.35 -9.75 2.62
N ARG A 29 12.79 -10.99 2.47
CA ARG A 29 13.94 -11.56 3.20
C ARG A 29 15.29 -10.92 2.88
N ARG A 30 15.54 -10.56 1.61
CA ARG A 30 16.84 -10.05 1.17
C ARG A 30 16.70 -8.68 0.51
N PRO A 31 17.08 -7.60 1.22
CA PRO A 31 17.01 -6.25 0.68
C PRO A 31 18.04 -6.04 -0.42
N VAL A 32 17.57 -5.53 -1.56
CA VAL A 32 18.40 -5.20 -2.73
C VAL A 32 18.48 -3.68 -2.87
N ARG A 33 19.71 -3.14 -2.92
CA ARG A 33 19.92 -1.71 -3.18
C ARG A 33 19.50 -1.37 -4.61
N ARG A 34 18.84 -0.23 -4.78
CA ARG A 34 18.49 0.36 -6.08
C ARG A 34 19.11 1.74 -6.24
N SER A 35 19.26 2.19 -7.49
CA SER A 35 19.78 3.54 -7.78
C SER A 35 18.84 4.63 -7.26
N PRO A 36 19.35 5.83 -6.94
CA PRO A 36 18.51 6.93 -6.42
C PRO A 36 17.35 7.30 -7.35
N ILE A 37 17.55 7.24 -8.67
CA ILE A 37 16.50 7.55 -9.65
C ILE A 37 15.34 6.54 -9.59
N ILE A 38 15.63 5.25 -9.39
CA ILE A 38 14.60 4.21 -9.22
C ILE A 38 13.81 4.45 -7.93
N ASN A 39 14.50 4.75 -6.82
CA ASN A 39 13.83 5.02 -5.54
C ASN A 39 12.94 6.27 -5.62
N ARG A 40 13.41 7.34 -6.29
CA ARG A 40 12.60 8.55 -6.53
C ARG A 40 11.34 8.25 -7.34
N GLY A 41 11.46 7.47 -8.42
CA GLY A 41 10.32 7.08 -9.24
C GLY A 41 9.30 6.24 -8.47
N TYR A 42 9.77 5.28 -7.65
CA TYR A 42 8.88 4.48 -6.80
C TYR A 42 8.22 5.29 -5.69
N PHE A 43 8.97 6.21 -5.05
CA PHE A 43 8.42 7.11 -4.06
C PHE A 43 7.34 8.03 -4.67
N ALA A 44 7.56 8.57 -5.86
CA ALA A 44 6.58 9.39 -6.57
C ALA A 44 5.30 8.60 -6.86
N ARG A 45 5.43 7.36 -7.36
CA ARG A 45 4.29 6.45 -7.57
C ARG A 45 3.53 6.19 -6.26
N TRP A 46 4.25 5.82 -5.21
CA TRP A 46 3.67 5.52 -3.90
C TRP A 46 2.94 6.73 -3.32
N THR A 47 3.56 7.91 -3.35
CA THR A 47 2.97 9.16 -2.85
C THR A 47 1.71 9.54 -3.63
N ALA A 48 1.75 9.44 -4.96
CA ALA A 48 0.59 9.74 -5.80
C ALA A 48 -0.59 8.82 -5.48
N PHE A 49 -0.32 7.51 -5.33
CA PHE A 49 -1.34 6.53 -4.97
C PHE A 49 -1.91 6.78 -3.56
N HIS A 50 -1.07 6.96 -2.55
CA HIS A 50 -1.50 7.27 -1.18
C HIS A 50 -2.33 8.56 -1.12
N LYS A 51 -1.96 9.59 -1.89
CA LYS A 51 -2.75 10.82 -1.96
C LYS A 51 -4.18 10.57 -2.47
N LEU A 52 -4.33 9.79 -3.54
CA LEU A 52 -5.65 9.45 -4.09
C LEU A 52 -6.44 8.56 -3.13
N LEU A 53 -5.76 7.60 -2.49
CA LEU A 53 -6.34 6.73 -1.48
C LEU A 53 -6.90 7.53 -0.31
N TYR A 54 -6.13 8.45 0.28
CA TYR A 54 -6.62 9.28 1.37
C TYR A 54 -7.75 10.22 0.93
N GLN A 55 -7.69 10.79 -0.27
CA GLN A 55 -8.82 11.58 -0.80
C GLN A 55 -10.11 10.76 -0.91
N PHE A 56 -10.01 9.49 -1.27
CA PHE A 56 -11.14 8.57 -1.26
C PHE A 56 -11.63 8.26 0.17
N LEU A 57 -10.70 8.01 1.10
CA LEU A 57 -11.01 7.69 2.50
C LEU A 57 -11.57 8.87 3.29
N ASP A 58 -11.14 10.09 2.99
CA ASP A 58 -11.57 11.31 3.66
C ASP A 58 -12.88 11.85 3.06
N ARG A 59 -13.48 11.16 2.09
CA ARG A 59 -14.78 11.55 1.53
C ARG A 59 -15.90 11.29 2.54
N GLU A 60 -16.53 12.37 2.97
CA GLU A 60 -17.65 12.35 3.92
C GLU A 60 -19.01 12.34 3.22
N LYS A 61 -20.07 12.16 4.02
CA LYS A 61 -21.46 12.28 3.56
C LYS A 61 -21.73 13.71 3.09
N LYS A 62 -22.74 13.87 2.24
CA LYS A 62 -23.16 15.21 1.79
C LYS A 62 -24.14 15.86 2.75
N SER A 63 -24.91 15.06 3.48
CA SER A 63 -25.86 15.53 4.49
C SER A 63 -25.88 14.59 5.70
N ASP A 64 -26.27 15.11 6.87
CA ASP A 64 -26.40 14.33 8.11
C ASP A 64 -27.51 13.26 8.02
N GLU A 65 -28.46 13.44 7.09
CA GLU A 65 -29.56 12.52 6.77
C GLU A 65 -29.08 11.29 5.97
N ASP A 66 -27.91 11.36 5.33
CA ASP A 66 -27.40 10.25 4.50
C ASP A 66 -26.92 9.07 5.37
N ALA A 67 -27.04 7.84 4.88
CA ALA A 67 -26.48 6.67 5.53
C ALA A 67 -24.92 6.72 5.56
N PRO A 68 -24.24 6.15 6.58
CA PRO A 68 -22.77 6.01 6.62
C PRO A 68 -22.20 5.45 5.32
N ILE A 69 -21.24 6.18 4.72
CA ILE A 69 -20.54 5.69 3.53
C ILE A 69 -19.61 4.56 3.94
N ARG A 70 -19.98 3.33 3.60
CA ARG A 70 -19.13 2.15 3.79
C ARG A 70 -18.08 2.09 2.68
N LYS A 71 -16.84 2.41 3.02
CA LYS A 71 -15.71 2.39 2.08
C LYS A 71 -15.14 0.98 1.97
N GLN A 72 -14.85 0.55 0.74
CA GLN A 72 -14.25 -0.75 0.44
C GLN A 72 -13.11 -0.54 -0.55
N ILE A 73 -12.06 -1.34 -0.42
CA ILE A 73 -10.89 -1.32 -1.32
C ILE A 73 -10.73 -2.72 -1.91
N LEU A 74 -10.59 -2.77 -3.24
CA LEU A 74 -10.21 -3.96 -3.98
C LEU A 74 -8.87 -3.69 -4.66
N SER A 75 -7.81 -4.33 -4.16
CA SER A 75 -6.47 -4.26 -4.72
C SER A 75 -6.28 -5.40 -5.71
N LEU A 76 -6.09 -5.06 -6.99
CA LEU A 76 -5.91 -6.02 -8.08
C LEU A 76 -4.42 -6.12 -8.44
N GLY A 77 -3.86 -7.32 -8.38
CA GLY A 77 -2.42 -7.55 -8.49
C GLY A 77 -1.66 -6.94 -7.31
N ALA A 78 -2.16 -7.16 -6.09
CA ALA A 78 -1.64 -6.55 -4.87
C ALA A 78 -0.18 -6.95 -4.59
N GLY A 79 0.21 -8.17 -4.98
CA GLY A 79 1.51 -8.74 -4.70
C GLY A 79 1.73 -8.91 -3.20
N PHE A 80 2.69 -8.17 -2.66
CA PHE A 80 2.90 -8.03 -1.21
C PHE A 80 2.69 -6.58 -0.81
N ASP A 81 1.50 -6.07 -1.10
CA ASP A 81 1.07 -4.76 -0.62
C ASP A 81 0.95 -4.80 0.91
N THR A 82 1.30 -3.69 1.54
CA THR A 82 1.26 -3.50 2.99
C THR A 82 0.29 -2.39 3.37
N THR A 83 -0.39 -1.80 2.39
CA THR A 83 -1.30 -0.67 2.56
C THR A 83 -2.42 -1.00 3.56
N TYR A 84 -2.95 -2.22 3.55
CA TYR A 84 -3.95 -2.65 4.52
C TYR A 84 -3.48 -2.45 5.98
N PHE A 85 -2.29 -2.94 6.31
CA PHE A 85 -1.74 -2.85 7.65
C PHE A 85 -1.46 -1.39 8.04
N GLN A 86 -0.90 -0.61 7.10
CA GLN A 86 -0.65 0.82 7.31
C GLN A 86 -1.96 1.58 7.63
N LEU A 87 -3.04 1.32 6.89
CA LEU A 87 -4.34 1.95 7.15
C LEU A 87 -4.93 1.57 8.51
N GLN A 88 -4.71 0.34 8.98
CA GLN A 88 -5.15 -0.10 10.30
C GLN A 88 -4.41 0.67 11.40
N ASP A 89 -3.09 0.76 11.33
CA ASP A 89 -2.28 1.48 12.33
C ASP A 89 -2.55 3.00 12.31
N GLU A 90 -2.91 3.56 11.15
CA GLU A 90 -3.30 4.97 11.01
C GLU A 90 -4.74 5.27 11.49
N GLY A 91 -5.51 4.25 11.90
CA GLY A 91 -6.92 4.40 12.29
C GLY A 91 -7.85 4.73 11.11
N LYS A 92 -7.39 4.49 9.87
CA LYS A 92 -8.14 4.71 8.61
C LYS A 92 -8.67 3.40 8.01
N ALA A 93 -8.96 2.42 8.87
CA ALA A 93 -9.44 1.11 8.47
C ALA A 93 -10.74 1.20 7.64
N VAL A 94 -10.76 0.51 6.50
CA VAL A 94 -11.96 0.38 5.66
C VAL A 94 -12.86 -0.76 6.11
N CYS A 95 -14.13 -0.72 5.72
CA CYS A 95 -15.08 -1.79 6.06
C CYS A 95 -14.70 -3.14 5.45
N LEU A 96 -14.08 -3.13 4.27
CA LEU A 96 -13.60 -4.32 3.58
C LEU A 96 -12.39 -3.96 2.73
N TYR A 97 -11.31 -4.74 2.88
CA TYR A 97 -10.13 -4.66 2.03
C TYR A 97 -9.91 -6.05 1.43
N VAL A 98 -9.98 -6.15 0.10
CA VAL A 98 -9.78 -7.40 -0.64
C VAL A 98 -8.57 -7.25 -1.53
N GLU A 99 -7.66 -8.21 -1.45
CA GLU A 99 -6.53 -8.35 -2.36
C GLU A 99 -6.80 -9.53 -3.28
N VAL A 100 -6.52 -9.35 -4.57
CA VAL A 100 -6.63 -10.40 -5.58
C VAL A 100 -5.31 -10.45 -6.34
N ASP A 101 -4.68 -11.62 -6.37
CA ASP A 101 -3.50 -11.86 -7.20
C ASP A 101 -3.54 -13.26 -7.80
N PHE A 102 -2.55 -13.60 -8.62
CA PHE A 102 -2.35 -14.97 -9.06
C PHE A 102 -1.97 -15.86 -7.89
N LYS A 103 -2.44 -17.12 -7.94
CA LYS A 103 -2.19 -18.14 -6.90
C LYS A 103 -0.71 -18.38 -6.58
N GLU A 104 0.19 -18.07 -7.52
CA GLU A 104 1.65 -18.18 -7.35
C GLU A 104 2.23 -17.07 -6.46
N VAL A 105 1.50 -15.98 -6.29
CA VAL A 105 1.87 -14.77 -5.54
C VAL A 105 1.12 -14.70 -4.20
N GLU A 106 -0.08 -15.29 -4.11
CA GLU A 106 -0.80 -15.49 -2.84
C GLU A 106 0.00 -16.42 -1.90
N ILE A 107 0.05 -16.06 -0.60
CA ILE A 107 0.85 -16.74 0.44
C ILE A 107 0.19 -18.06 0.87
#